data_AF-A8P3V0-F1
#
_entry.id   AF-A8P3V0-F1
#
_cell.length_a   1.000
_cell.length_b   1.000
_cell.length_c   1.000
_cell.angle_alpha   90.00
_cell.angle_beta   90.00
_cell.angle_gamma   90.00
#
_symmetry.space_group_name_H-M   'P 1'
#
loop_
_entity.id
_entity.type
_entity.pdbx_description
1 polymer ?
#
loop_
_entity_poly.entity_id
_entity_poly.type
_entity_poly.pdbx_seq_one_letter_code
_entity_poly.pdbx_strand_id
1 'polypeptide(L)'
;MATLLPKSVRILFRTYVGLPDVTREAFLFGQYALHLLKASFFPDQDLPKVPKLELYRRAQVQQIADAAHAALRNPARVNWKLRDLLAAVQEPDFDPDQLWKRFPPLGPHTGKPPGRFSPEWTPEVVVDQEGYILLWYFPSVIRDQYIQQILQTLRSCKEGKSFFSSKDDGTWRRHEGNFYGGDFQTTPQGMALLFPVASRSARGSDSERTYGPSKCFRKRIENAFTAVGQLMDPLALLSAISAVTQPTQFHAGVSVLESFHKGELEIDDADLFTEVLENWAATYHAIAIYNNHNPPLHTEELIPHLFYETFLSCGSSPSTTRFICATHRWLSEPTSDSVVMVGSHYHQLIKYYESKDDDPFNGQTGPFTSPDLLRYLEDNITV
;
A
#
# COMPACT_ATOMS: atom_id res chain seq x y z
N MET A 1 -10.32 -27.85 -0.97
CA MET A 1 -9.24 -26.86 -0.75
C MET A 1 -8.22 -26.77 -1.89
N ALA A 2 -8.27 -27.56 -2.96
CA ALA A 2 -7.25 -27.55 -4.03
C ALA A 2 -7.72 -26.91 -5.38
N THR A 3 -8.70 -26.00 -5.34
CA THR A 3 -9.36 -25.47 -6.56
C THR A 3 -9.74 -23.99 -6.40
N LEU A 4 -8.75 -23.12 -6.21
CA LEU A 4 -8.89 -21.65 -6.21
C LEU A 4 -7.91 -20.94 -7.17
N LEU A 5 -7.33 -21.65 -8.13
CA LEU A 5 -6.57 -21.06 -9.24
C LEU A 5 -7.28 -21.36 -10.57
N PRO A 6 -7.66 -20.34 -11.36
CA PRO A 6 -8.21 -20.54 -12.70
C PRO A 6 -7.25 -21.34 -13.59
N LYS A 7 -7.77 -22.33 -14.32
CA LYS A 7 -6.97 -23.30 -15.09
C LYS A 7 -6.19 -22.74 -16.30
N SER A 8 -6.24 -21.44 -16.57
CA SER A 8 -5.83 -20.84 -17.85
C SER A 8 -4.78 -19.73 -17.78
N VAL A 9 -4.24 -19.37 -16.61
CA VAL A 9 -3.05 -18.50 -16.54
C VAL A 9 -1.87 -19.28 -15.97
N ARG A 10 -1.08 -19.89 -16.88
CA ARG A 10 0.30 -20.30 -16.54
C ARG A 10 1.15 -19.05 -16.40
N ILE A 11 1.09 -18.40 -15.24
CA ILE A 11 2.09 -17.40 -14.87
C ILE A 11 3.41 -18.16 -14.71
N LEU A 12 4.26 -18.06 -15.73
CA LEU A 12 5.65 -18.47 -15.64
C LEU A 12 6.35 -17.50 -14.69
N PHE A 13 6.33 -17.84 -13.40
CA PHE A 13 7.10 -17.15 -12.38
C PHE A 13 8.58 -17.18 -12.77
N ARG A 14 9.08 -16.04 -13.26
CA ARG A 14 10.49 -15.87 -13.62
C ARG A 14 11.37 -16.16 -12.40
N THR A 15 12.52 -16.77 -12.61
CA THR A 15 13.54 -16.99 -11.57
C THR A 15 14.75 -16.07 -11.70
N TYR A 16 14.82 -15.30 -12.79
CA TYR A 16 15.87 -14.35 -13.12
C TYR A 16 15.26 -13.11 -13.77
N VAL A 17 15.86 -11.95 -13.52
CA VAL A 17 15.49 -10.65 -14.10
C VAL A 17 16.75 -9.84 -14.41
N GLY A 18 16.80 -9.24 -15.59
CA GLY A 18 17.84 -8.30 -16.00
C GLY A 18 17.55 -6.90 -15.48
N LEU A 19 17.76 -6.68 -14.19
CA LEU A 19 17.62 -5.40 -13.49
C LEU A 19 18.91 -5.10 -12.69
N PRO A 20 19.16 -3.81 -12.34
CA PRO A 20 20.25 -3.43 -11.46
C PRO A 20 20.22 -4.20 -10.13
N ASP A 21 21.40 -4.40 -9.54
CA ASP A 21 21.61 -5.30 -8.40
C ASP A 21 20.65 -5.05 -7.22
N VAL A 22 20.31 -3.79 -6.94
CA VAL A 22 19.41 -3.37 -5.86
C VAL A 22 17.94 -3.74 -6.13
N THR A 23 17.38 -3.40 -7.30
CA THR A 23 16.02 -3.83 -7.67
C THR A 23 15.94 -5.36 -7.81
N ARG A 24 17.02 -5.99 -8.31
CA ARG A 24 17.13 -7.45 -8.38
C ARG A 24 17.15 -8.10 -6.99
N GLU A 25 17.79 -7.49 -5.99
CA GLU A 25 17.74 -7.99 -4.61
C GLU A 25 16.31 -7.95 -4.05
N ALA A 26 15.55 -6.87 -4.27
CA ALA A 26 14.14 -6.79 -3.87
C ALA A 26 13.26 -7.87 -4.53
N PHE A 27 13.51 -8.19 -5.80
CA PHE A 27 12.87 -9.33 -6.46
C PHE A 27 13.26 -10.68 -5.81
N LEU A 28 14.53 -10.87 -5.47
CA LEU A 28 15.02 -12.09 -4.81
C LEU A 28 14.46 -12.26 -3.38
N PHE A 29 14.24 -11.17 -2.65
CA PHE A 29 13.49 -11.17 -1.38
C PHE A 29 12.07 -11.70 -1.57
N GLY A 30 11.34 -11.19 -2.57
CA GLY A 30 9.97 -11.62 -2.86
C GLY A 30 9.87 -13.06 -3.34
N GLN A 31 10.83 -13.53 -4.17
CA GLN A 31 10.94 -14.95 -4.49
C GLN A 31 11.13 -15.80 -3.22
N TYR A 32 12.07 -15.42 -2.35
CA TYR A 32 12.34 -16.17 -1.14
C TYR A 32 11.10 -16.23 -0.23
N ALA A 33 10.39 -15.11 -0.03
CA ALA A 33 9.14 -15.06 0.72
C ALA A 33 8.07 -16.01 0.15
N LEU A 34 7.88 -16.02 -1.18
CA LEU A 34 6.96 -16.91 -1.87
C LEU A 34 7.33 -18.39 -1.71
N HIS A 35 8.62 -18.72 -1.81
CA HIS A 35 9.11 -20.08 -1.62
C HIS A 35 8.91 -20.58 -0.18
N LEU A 36 9.13 -19.73 0.82
CA LEU A 36 8.85 -20.03 2.22
C LEU A 36 7.35 -20.26 2.46
N LEU A 37 6.49 -19.35 2.00
CA LEU A 37 5.03 -19.50 2.12
C LEU A 37 4.56 -20.80 1.45
N LYS A 38 5.11 -21.15 0.29
CA LYS A 38 4.80 -22.40 -0.39
C LYS A 38 5.24 -23.62 0.43
N ALA A 39 6.43 -23.61 1.02
CA ALA A 39 6.91 -24.70 1.87
C ALA A 39 6.04 -24.88 3.14
N SER A 40 5.49 -23.80 3.69
CA SER A 40 4.54 -23.87 4.82
C SER A 40 3.24 -24.62 4.49
N PHE A 41 2.85 -24.69 3.21
CA PHE A 41 1.74 -25.53 2.73
C PHE A 41 2.18 -26.90 2.20
N PHE A 42 3.45 -27.06 1.79
CA PHE A 42 4.00 -28.27 1.18
C PHE A 42 5.38 -28.60 1.78
N PRO A 43 5.43 -29.20 2.99
CA PRO A 43 6.67 -29.35 3.76
C PRO A 43 7.73 -30.23 3.10
N ASP A 44 7.32 -31.18 2.25
CA ASP A 44 8.21 -32.09 1.52
C ASP A 44 8.91 -31.42 0.32
N GLN A 45 8.63 -30.14 0.04
CA GLN A 45 9.25 -29.43 -1.07
C GLN A 45 10.56 -28.77 -0.65
N ASP A 46 11.66 -29.12 -1.32
CA ASP A 46 12.92 -28.42 -1.18
C ASP A 46 12.75 -26.90 -1.36
N LEU A 47 13.30 -26.14 -0.42
CA LEU A 47 13.52 -24.71 -0.59
C LEU A 47 14.64 -24.50 -1.61
N PRO A 48 14.50 -23.53 -2.53
CA PRO A 48 15.60 -23.19 -3.43
C PRO A 48 16.81 -22.72 -2.59
N LYS A 49 18.01 -22.89 -3.15
CA LYS A 49 19.22 -22.32 -2.55
C LYS A 49 19.00 -20.81 -2.38
N VAL A 50 18.92 -20.39 -1.13
CA VAL A 50 18.65 -18.99 -0.77
C VAL A 50 19.70 -18.10 -1.44
N PRO A 51 19.34 -16.91 -1.95
CA PRO A 51 20.33 -15.92 -2.35
C PRO A 51 21.26 -15.62 -1.15
N LYS A 52 22.44 -15.03 -1.41
CA LYS A 52 23.39 -14.64 -0.34
C LYS A 52 22.86 -13.45 0.47
N LEU A 53 21.77 -13.68 1.21
CA LEU A 53 21.14 -12.72 2.10
C LEU A 53 21.67 -12.91 3.52
N GLU A 54 21.91 -11.80 4.20
CA GLU A 54 22.27 -11.81 5.61
C GLU A 54 21.24 -12.53 6.49
N LEU A 55 21.69 -13.09 7.61
CA LEU A 55 20.83 -13.92 8.47
C LEU A 55 19.61 -13.14 8.98
N TYR A 56 19.79 -11.86 9.33
CA TYR A 56 18.69 -11.01 9.83
C TYR A 56 17.65 -10.71 8.73
N ARG A 57 18.10 -10.42 7.50
CA ARG A 57 17.23 -10.26 6.31
C ARG A 57 16.42 -11.54 6.07
N ARG A 58 17.06 -12.72 6.09
CA ARG A 58 16.38 -14.01 5.93
C ARG A 58 15.34 -14.27 7.03
N ALA A 59 15.65 -13.96 8.29
CA ALA A 59 14.72 -14.13 9.41
C ALA A 59 13.51 -13.19 9.32
N GLN A 60 13.69 -11.97 8.80
CA GLN A 60 12.60 -11.04 8.55
C GLN A 60 11.71 -11.48 7.37
N VAL A 61 12.29 -12.07 6.31
CA VAL A 61 11.51 -12.64 5.19
C VAL A 61 10.72 -13.89 5.63
N GLN A 62 11.28 -14.71 6.53
CA GLN A 62 10.54 -15.81 7.17
C GLN A 62 9.34 -15.29 7.96
N GLN A 63 9.51 -14.26 8.78
CA GLN A 63 8.42 -13.62 9.54
C GLN A 63 7.27 -13.12 8.63
N ILE A 64 7.58 -12.60 7.44
CA ILE A 64 6.58 -12.21 6.43
C ILE A 64 5.82 -13.43 5.89
N ALA A 65 6.53 -14.51 5.53
CA ALA A 65 5.92 -15.74 5.02
C ALA A 65 5.04 -16.43 6.08
N ASP A 66 5.50 -16.46 7.33
CA ASP A 66 4.76 -17.03 8.46
C ASP A 66 3.50 -16.22 8.77
N ALA A 67 3.58 -14.88 8.72
CA ALA A 67 2.42 -14.00 8.88
C ALA A 67 1.39 -14.20 7.74
N ALA A 68 1.83 -14.33 6.49
CA ALA A 68 0.95 -14.64 5.37
C ALA A 68 0.28 -16.03 5.50
N HIS A 69 1.03 -17.04 5.96
CA HIS A 69 0.47 -18.37 6.23
C HIS A 69 -0.55 -18.34 7.39
N ALA A 70 -0.27 -17.60 8.46
CA ALA A 70 -1.19 -17.43 9.58
C ALA A 70 -2.47 -16.71 9.14
N ALA A 71 -2.36 -15.62 8.36
CA ALA A 71 -3.48 -14.87 7.83
C ALA A 71 -4.39 -15.74 6.96
N LEU A 72 -3.83 -16.53 6.03
CA LEU A 72 -4.60 -17.48 5.20
C LEU A 72 -5.34 -18.57 6.00
N ARG A 73 -4.92 -18.82 7.25
CA ARG A 73 -5.57 -19.77 8.17
C ARG A 73 -6.56 -19.11 9.13
N ASN A 74 -6.57 -17.78 9.20
CA ASN A 74 -7.53 -16.98 9.95
C ASN A 74 -8.31 -16.05 8.98
N PRO A 75 -9.26 -16.57 8.18
CA PRO A 75 -10.06 -15.77 7.28
C PRO A 75 -11.34 -15.24 7.94
N ALA A 76 -11.48 -13.92 8.02
CA ALA A 76 -12.75 -13.25 8.31
C ALA A 76 -13.56 -13.06 7.02
N ARG A 77 -14.90 -13.18 7.09
CA ARG A 77 -15.76 -13.23 5.89
C ARG A 77 -16.92 -12.25 5.92
N VAL A 78 -16.95 -11.32 4.96
CA VAL A 78 -18.12 -10.43 4.74
C VAL A 78 -19.32 -11.21 4.20
N ASN A 79 -20.52 -10.70 4.43
CA ASN A 79 -21.78 -11.32 4.02
C ASN A 79 -22.24 -10.89 2.61
N TRP A 80 -21.34 -10.42 1.76
CA TRP A 80 -21.60 -9.99 0.38
C TRP A 80 -20.46 -10.40 -0.57
N LYS A 81 -20.60 -10.10 -1.87
CA LYS A 81 -19.66 -10.50 -2.93
C LYS A 81 -18.98 -9.30 -3.56
N LEU A 82 -17.68 -9.39 -3.84
CA LEU A 82 -16.90 -8.32 -4.48
C LEU A 82 -17.50 -7.92 -5.82
N ARG A 83 -17.92 -8.88 -6.65
CA ARG A 83 -18.55 -8.60 -7.95
C ARG A 83 -19.85 -7.81 -7.83
N ASP A 84 -20.61 -8.02 -6.75
CA ASP A 84 -21.91 -7.38 -6.55
C ASP A 84 -21.68 -5.92 -6.08
N LEU A 85 -20.64 -5.68 -5.27
CA LEU A 85 -20.11 -4.36 -4.95
C LEU A 85 -19.60 -3.63 -6.21
N LEU A 86 -18.80 -4.31 -7.04
CA LEU A 86 -18.27 -3.77 -8.31
C LEU A 86 -19.37 -3.45 -9.33
N ALA A 87 -20.50 -4.16 -9.30
CA ALA A 87 -21.66 -3.81 -10.11
C ALA A 87 -22.38 -2.57 -9.55
N ALA A 88 -22.54 -2.48 -8.23
CA ALA A 88 -23.26 -1.38 -7.59
C ALA A 88 -22.56 -0.01 -7.73
N VAL A 89 -21.23 0.03 -7.72
CA VAL A 89 -20.44 1.25 -8.00
C VAL A 89 -20.46 1.68 -9.47
N GLN A 90 -21.13 0.92 -10.35
CA GLN A 90 -21.36 1.24 -11.77
C GLN A 90 -22.85 1.49 -12.06
N GLU A 91 -23.72 1.48 -11.04
CA GLU A 91 -25.15 1.82 -11.19
C GLU A 91 -25.30 3.35 -11.44
N PRO A 92 -26.14 3.81 -12.39
CA PRO A 92 -26.25 5.24 -12.72
C PRO A 92 -26.70 6.13 -11.55
N ASP A 93 -27.51 5.57 -10.65
CA ASP A 93 -28.05 6.24 -9.46
C ASP A 93 -27.14 6.00 -8.23
N PHE A 94 -25.81 5.95 -8.43
CA PHE A 94 -24.84 5.61 -7.39
C PHE A 94 -24.92 6.55 -6.17
N ASP A 95 -25.32 6.00 -5.03
CA ASP A 95 -25.35 6.67 -3.73
C ASP A 95 -24.40 5.92 -2.75
N PRO A 96 -23.28 6.56 -2.34
CA PRO A 96 -22.36 5.97 -1.36
C PRO A 96 -23.03 5.58 -0.03
N ASP A 97 -24.02 6.33 0.45
CA ASP A 97 -24.70 6.05 1.72
C ASP A 97 -25.66 4.85 1.61
N GLN A 98 -26.08 4.49 0.40
CA GLN A 98 -26.79 3.23 0.12
C GLN A 98 -25.81 2.07 -0.10
N LEU A 99 -24.64 2.33 -0.69
CA LEU A 99 -23.58 1.34 -0.84
C LEU A 99 -23.18 0.75 0.52
N TRP A 100 -22.96 1.58 1.54
CA TRP A 100 -22.61 1.12 2.89
C TRP A 100 -23.69 0.28 3.58
N LYS A 101 -24.96 0.49 3.24
CA LYS A 101 -26.09 -0.31 3.77
C LYS A 101 -26.21 -1.66 3.06
N ARG A 102 -25.88 -1.70 1.76
CA ARG A 102 -25.94 -2.89 0.90
C ARG A 102 -24.71 -3.79 1.07
N PHE A 103 -23.54 -3.20 1.33
CA PHE A 103 -22.24 -3.87 1.51
C PHE A 103 -21.60 -3.48 2.85
N PRO A 104 -22.23 -3.81 3.99
CA PRO A 104 -21.73 -3.40 5.29
C PRO A 104 -20.35 -3.99 5.59
N PRO A 105 -19.47 -3.27 6.31
CA PRO A 105 -18.27 -3.87 6.85
C PRO A 105 -18.58 -5.05 7.76
N LEU A 106 -17.57 -5.89 7.96
CA LEU A 106 -17.50 -6.76 9.12
C LEU A 106 -17.74 -5.94 10.39
N GLY A 107 -18.86 -6.23 11.06
CA GLY A 107 -19.13 -5.74 12.39
C GLY A 107 -18.13 -6.31 13.40
N PRO A 108 -18.05 -5.76 14.63
CA PRO A 108 -17.13 -6.25 15.65
C PRO A 108 -17.28 -7.78 15.81
N HIS A 109 -16.20 -8.52 15.56
CA HIS A 109 -16.20 -9.99 15.40
C HIS A 109 -16.39 -10.80 16.69
N THR A 110 -17.05 -10.22 17.68
CA THR A 110 -17.37 -10.85 18.96
C THR A 110 -18.78 -10.42 19.36
N GLY A 111 -19.50 -11.25 20.11
CA GLY A 111 -20.81 -10.89 20.69
C GLY A 111 -20.73 -9.82 21.79
N LYS A 112 -19.80 -8.86 21.66
CA LYS A 112 -19.64 -7.67 22.48
C LYS A 112 -20.49 -6.54 21.89
N PRO A 113 -20.97 -5.58 22.71
CA PRO A 113 -21.77 -4.48 22.22
C PRO A 113 -21.01 -3.61 21.19
N PRO A 114 -21.73 -2.95 20.26
CA PRO A 114 -21.12 -1.96 19.36
C PRO A 114 -20.34 -0.91 20.18
N GLY A 115 -19.18 -0.50 19.66
CA GLY A 115 -18.23 0.37 20.38
C GLY A 115 -17.10 -0.35 21.11
N ARG A 116 -17.08 -1.69 21.17
CA ARG A 116 -15.94 -2.49 21.67
C ARG A 116 -15.33 -3.41 20.61
N PHE A 117 -14.65 -2.81 19.64
CA PHE A 117 -13.67 -3.53 18.82
C PHE A 117 -12.54 -4.06 19.72
N SER A 118 -12.14 -5.30 19.50
CA SER A 118 -10.91 -5.84 20.09
C SER A 118 -9.77 -5.46 19.14
N PRO A 119 -8.59 -5.03 19.61
CA PRO A 119 -7.43 -5.03 18.74
C PRO A 119 -7.17 -6.46 18.29
N GLU A 120 -6.99 -6.63 16.99
CA GLU A 120 -6.69 -7.91 16.37
C GLU A 120 -5.16 -8.01 16.27
N TRP A 121 -4.57 -8.85 17.11
CA TRP A 121 -3.12 -9.00 17.23
C TRP A 121 -2.54 -10.08 16.31
N THR A 122 -3.41 -10.74 15.55
CA THR A 122 -3.11 -11.89 14.71
C THR A 122 -3.19 -11.50 13.24
N PRO A 123 -2.27 -11.97 12.39
CA PRO A 123 -2.43 -11.89 10.94
C PRO A 123 -3.79 -12.45 10.49
N GLU A 124 -4.45 -11.77 9.56
CA GLU A 124 -5.80 -12.09 9.09
C GLU A 124 -5.96 -11.75 7.60
N VAL A 125 -6.84 -12.48 6.91
CA VAL A 125 -7.39 -12.06 5.61
C VAL A 125 -8.88 -11.80 5.72
N VAL A 126 -9.36 -10.69 5.16
CA VAL A 126 -10.79 -10.48 4.92
C VAL A 126 -11.12 -11.03 3.54
N VAL A 127 -12.13 -11.89 3.45
CA VAL A 127 -12.62 -12.49 2.21
C VAL A 127 -14.10 -12.20 1.97
N ASP A 128 -14.50 -12.18 0.70
CA ASP A 128 -15.90 -12.08 0.30
C ASP A 128 -16.64 -13.44 0.43
N GLN A 129 -17.94 -13.47 0.12
CA GLN A 129 -18.71 -14.71 0.10
C GLN A 129 -18.20 -15.77 -0.90
N GLU A 130 -17.56 -15.37 -2.00
CA GLU A 130 -17.03 -16.30 -3.01
C GLU A 130 -15.60 -16.75 -2.69
N GLY A 131 -14.95 -16.15 -1.69
CA GLY A 131 -13.60 -16.45 -1.25
C GLY A 131 -12.53 -15.61 -1.93
N TYR A 132 -12.89 -14.53 -2.63
CA TYR A 132 -11.93 -13.51 -3.04
C TYR A 132 -11.40 -12.81 -1.79
N ILE A 133 -10.07 -12.72 -1.68
CA ILE A 133 -9.46 -11.84 -0.68
C ILE A 133 -9.82 -10.40 -1.05
N LEU A 134 -10.05 -9.59 -0.03
CA LEU A 134 -10.38 -8.18 -0.10
C LEU A 134 -9.25 -7.34 0.53
N LEU A 135 -8.70 -7.86 1.63
CA LEU A 135 -7.69 -7.23 2.47
C LEU A 135 -6.85 -8.30 3.18
N TRP A 136 -5.56 -8.03 3.32
CA TRP A 136 -4.64 -8.68 4.23
C TRP A 136 -4.28 -7.72 5.37
N TYR A 137 -4.18 -8.25 6.59
CA TYR A 137 -3.74 -7.52 7.77
C TYR A 137 -2.56 -8.23 8.43
N PHE A 138 -1.47 -7.48 8.65
CA PHE A 138 -0.21 -7.97 9.18
C PHE A 138 0.28 -7.06 10.32
N PRO A 139 -0.12 -7.33 11.58
CA PRO A 139 0.33 -6.56 12.73
C PRO A 139 1.81 -6.86 13.02
N SER A 140 2.61 -5.82 13.27
CA SER A 140 4.03 -5.92 13.67
C SER A 140 4.89 -6.86 12.81
N VAL A 141 4.57 -6.99 11.51
CA VAL A 141 5.30 -7.90 10.59
C VAL A 141 6.68 -7.35 10.22
N ILE A 142 6.86 -6.03 10.23
CA ILE A 142 8.14 -5.36 10.04
C ILE A 142 8.77 -5.08 11.41
N ARG A 143 10.02 -5.52 11.61
CA ARG A 143 10.76 -5.27 12.86
C ARG A 143 11.10 -3.82 13.07
N ASP A 144 11.12 -3.41 14.32
CA ASP A 144 11.35 -2.04 14.80
C ASP A 144 12.64 -1.43 14.22
N GLN A 145 13.70 -2.22 14.00
CA GLN A 145 14.94 -1.72 13.37
C GLN A 145 14.70 -1.07 12.00
N TYR A 146 13.81 -1.64 11.19
CA TYR A 146 13.46 -1.12 9.86
C TYR A 146 12.48 0.06 9.97
N ILE A 147 11.64 0.07 11.02
CA ILE A 147 10.79 1.22 11.35
C ILE A 147 11.65 2.42 11.76
N GLN A 148 12.64 2.23 12.63
CA GLN A 148 13.57 3.28 13.01
C GLN A 148 14.42 3.76 11.82
N GLN A 149 14.80 2.87 10.91
CA GLN A 149 15.46 3.24 9.63
C GLN A 149 14.57 4.15 8.77
N ILE A 150 13.27 3.82 8.62
CA ILE A 150 12.30 4.70 7.93
C ILE A 150 12.23 6.05 8.64
N LEU A 151 11.93 6.06 9.94
CA LEU A 151 11.73 7.30 10.70
C LEU A 151 12.99 8.19 10.70
N GLN A 152 14.18 7.61 10.82
CA GLN A 152 15.45 8.34 10.75
C GLN A 152 15.68 8.95 9.37
N THR A 153 15.43 8.20 8.29
CA THR A 153 15.54 8.69 6.91
C THR A 153 14.57 9.84 6.65
N LEU A 154 13.32 9.72 7.11
CA LEU A 154 12.32 10.78 6.97
C LEU A 154 12.71 12.04 7.76
N ARG A 155 13.29 11.90 8.96
CA ARG A 155 13.82 13.04 9.73
C ARG A 155 14.94 13.77 8.98
N SER A 156 15.92 13.06 8.43
CA SER A 156 17.02 13.70 7.67
C SER A 156 16.54 14.40 6.38
N CYS A 157 15.41 13.98 5.80
CA CYS A 157 14.84 14.67 4.63
C CYS A 157 14.38 16.12 4.90
N LYS A 158 14.31 16.55 6.16
CA LYS A 158 14.00 17.93 6.56
C LYS A 158 15.13 18.92 6.22
N GLU A 159 16.37 18.45 6.12
CA GLU A 159 17.54 19.33 5.94
C GLU A 159 17.74 19.68 4.46
N GLY A 160 17.60 20.97 4.09
CA GLY A 160 17.83 21.43 2.71
C GLY A 160 16.55 21.44 1.84
N LYS A 161 16.67 21.07 0.56
CA LYS A 161 15.55 21.10 -0.40
C LYS A 161 14.67 19.85 -0.23
N SER A 162 13.65 19.95 0.63
CA SER A 162 12.64 18.90 0.79
C SER A 162 11.98 18.52 -0.55
N PHE A 163 11.73 17.23 -0.74
CA PHE A 163 10.91 16.69 -1.83
C PHE A 163 9.46 16.38 -1.39
N PHE A 164 9.14 16.60 -0.11
CA PHE A 164 7.75 16.62 0.36
C PHE A 164 7.07 17.90 -0.11
N SER A 165 5.77 17.79 -0.40
CA SER A 165 4.97 18.93 -0.81
C SER A 165 3.58 18.89 -0.19
N SER A 166 3.15 20.05 0.26
CA SER A 166 1.77 20.42 0.56
C SER A 166 1.37 21.59 -0.34
N LYS A 167 0.06 21.90 -0.39
CA LYS A 167 -0.52 22.99 -1.17
C LYS A 167 -1.81 23.48 -0.50
N ASP A 168 -2.06 24.79 -0.47
CA ASP A 168 -3.37 25.35 -0.12
C ASP A 168 -4.50 24.86 -1.04
N ASP A 169 -4.23 24.73 -2.34
CA ASP A 169 -5.17 24.25 -3.37
C ASP A 169 -5.06 22.73 -3.64
N GLY A 170 -4.51 21.98 -2.68
CA GLY A 170 -4.27 20.54 -2.84
C GLY A 170 -5.54 19.69 -2.77
N THR A 171 -5.52 18.52 -3.43
CA THR A 171 -6.50 17.45 -3.16
C THR A 171 -6.29 16.85 -1.76
N TRP A 172 -7.12 15.90 -1.33
CA TRP A 172 -6.98 15.24 -0.02
C TRP A 172 -5.56 14.74 0.29
N ARG A 173 -4.79 14.36 -0.74
CA ARG A 173 -3.38 13.90 -0.65
C ARG A 173 -2.37 15.00 -0.31
N ARG A 174 -2.69 16.27 -0.53
CA ARG A 174 -1.73 17.41 -0.50
C ARG A 174 -2.23 18.70 0.13
N HIS A 175 -3.53 18.82 0.40
CA HIS A 175 -4.11 19.99 1.06
C HIS A 175 -3.40 20.29 2.39
N GLU A 176 -2.97 21.53 2.63
CA GLU A 176 -2.19 21.89 3.83
C GLU A 176 -2.93 21.62 5.14
N GLY A 177 -4.24 21.86 5.18
CA GLY A 177 -5.09 21.55 6.33
C GLY A 177 -5.20 20.06 6.67
N ASN A 178 -4.70 19.16 5.83
CA ASN A 178 -4.69 17.71 6.08
C ASN A 178 -3.38 17.21 6.71
N PHE A 179 -2.49 18.10 7.15
CA PHE A 179 -1.24 17.72 7.82
C PHE A 179 -1.14 18.38 9.19
N TYR A 180 -0.78 17.60 10.22
CA TYR A 180 -0.68 18.10 11.59
C TYR A 180 0.49 19.10 11.73
N GLY A 181 0.16 20.28 12.25
CA GLY A 181 1.10 21.32 12.69
C GLY A 181 1.75 21.02 14.06
N GLY A 182 2.57 21.96 14.53
CA GLY A 182 3.02 22.00 15.93
C GLY A 182 4.22 21.12 16.28
N ASP A 183 4.14 20.41 17.40
CA ASP A 183 5.29 19.76 18.06
C ASP A 183 5.82 18.50 17.33
N PHE A 184 5.09 18.00 16.32
CA PHE A 184 5.52 16.90 15.45
C PHE A 184 6.63 17.29 14.44
N GLN A 185 7.31 18.41 14.69
CA GLN A 185 8.31 19.08 13.84
C GLN A 185 9.59 18.29 13.55
N THR A 186 9.77 17.06 14.04
CA THR A 186 10.99 16.27 13.79
C THR A 186 11.10 15.79 12.34
N THR A 187 9.99 15.71 11.60
CA THR A 187 9.90 15.21 10.22
C THR A 187 9.31 16.27 9.27
N PRO A 188 9.62 16.23 7.96
CA PRO A 188 9.09 17.18 6.98
C PRO A 188 7.60 16.95 6.73
N GLN A 189 6.78 17.99 6.82
CA GLN A 189 5.34 17.90 6.56
C GLN A 189 5.02 17.71 5.07
N GLY A 190 3.86 17.12 4.80
CA GLY A 190 3.32 16.98 3.44
C GLY A 190 3.42 15.56 2.88
N MET A 191 3.27 15.47 1.57
CA MET A 191 3.28 14.21 0.82
C MET A 191 4.40 14.19 -0.22
N ALA A 192 5.12 13.07 -0.28
CA ALA A 192 6.06 12.74 -1.34
C ALA A 192 5.49 11.60 -2.19
N LEU A 193 5.62 11.71 -3.51
CA LEU A 193 5.30 10.63 -4.45
C LEU A 193 6.53 10.33 -5.30
N LEU A 194 7.14 9.18 -5.04
CA LEU A 194 8.36 8.71 -5.68
C LEU A 194 8.01 7.57 -6.63
N PHE A 195 8.65 7.54 -7.80
CA PHE A 195 8.53 6.46 -8.77
C PHE A 195 9.73 6.49 -9.73
N PRO A 196 10.26 5.33 -10.16
CA PRO A 196 11.26 5.25 -11.21
C PRO A 196 10.62 5.54 -12.57
N VAL A 197 9.35 5.14 -12.78
CA VAL A 197 8.63 5.38 -14.02
C VAL A 197 7.13 5.55 -13.77
N ALA A 198 6.54 6.58 -14.35
CA ALA A 198 5.10 6.72 -14.50
C ALA A 198 4.75 7.44 -15.81
N SER A 199 3.53 7.22 -16.31
CA SER A 199 2.99 7.96 -17.45
C SER A 199 2.82 9.44 -17.13
N ARG A 200 3.24 10.30 -18.04
CA ARG A 200 2.98 11.74 -18.04
C ARG A 200 2.20 12.08 -19.30
N SER A 201 1.04 12.70 -19.15
CA SER A 201 0.45 13.45 -20.26
C SER A 201 1.38 14.60 -20.61
N ALA A 202 1.86 14.66 -21.85
CA ALA A 202 2.37 15.91 -22.41
C ALA A 202 1.25 16.97 -22.33
N ARG A 203 1.63 18.25 -22.23
CA ARG A 203 0.68 19.34 -22.04
C ARG A 203 -0.24 19.48 -23.26
N GLY A 204 -1.47 18.96 -23.15
CA GLY A 204 -2.57 19.30 -24.07
C GLY A 204 -2.84 18.34 -25.22
N SER A 205 -2.21 17.16 -25.30
CA SER A 205 -2.66 16.10 -26.22
C SER A 205 -2.44 14.70 -25.67
N ASP A 206 -3.44 13.82 -25.86
CA ASP A 206 -3.33 12.38 -25.53
C ASP A 206 -2.33 11.62 -26.43
N SER A 207 -1.82 12.26 -27.48
CA SER A 207 -0.95 11.66 -28.49
C SER A 207 0.48 11.39 -28.03
N GLU A 208 0.96 12.06 -26.97
CA GLU A 208 2.34 11.93 -26.47
C GLU A 208 2.36 11.67 -24.96
N ARG A 209 2.01 10.44 -24.56
CA ARG A 209 2.26 9.95 -23.20
C ARG A 209 3.73 9.60 -23.06
N THR A 210 4.48 10.40 -22.30
CA THR A 210 5.89 10.15 -22.01
C THR A 210 6.03 9.42 -20.68
N TYR A 211 6.76 8.32 -20.63
CA TYR A 211 7.10 7.65 -19.38
C TYR A 211 8.37 8.24 -18.80
N GLY A 212 8.49 8.35 -17.48
CA GLY A 212 9.79 8.68 -16.87
C GLY A 212 9.76 8.91 -15.36
N PRO A 213 10.92 9.22 -14.76
CA PRO A 213 11.06 9.35 -13.31
C PRO A 213 10.28 10.50 -12.68
N SER A 214 10.02 10.36 -11.38
CA SER A 214 9.29 11.37 -10.61
C SER A 214 10.00 12.73 -10.62
N LYS A 215 9.22 13.79 -10.33
CA LYS A 215 9.66 15.18 -10.50
C LYS A 215 10.87 15.55 -9.61
N CYS A 216 11.08 14.89 -8.47
CA CYS A 216 12.23 15.14 -7.61
C CYS A 216 13.54 14.59 -8.19
N PHE A 217 13.53 13.38 -8.78
CA PHE A 217 14.70 12.82 -9.46
C PHE A 217 15.10 13.65 -10.69
N ARG A 218 14.13 14.01 -11.55
CA ARG A 218 14.38 14.90 -12.71
C ARG A 218 14.86 16.30 -12.33
N LYS A 219 14.51 16.78 -11.14
CA LYS A 219 15.03 18.03 -10.56
C LYS A 219 16.37 17.88 -9.83
N ARG A 220 16.95 16.67 -9.82
CA ARG A 220 18.18 16.31 -9.10
C ARG A 220 18.13 16.75 -7.62
N ILE A 221 17.00 16.49 -6.96
CA ILE A 221 16.85 16.74 -5.51
C ILE A 221 17.61 15.64 -4.76
N GLU A 222 18.82 15.94 -4.33
CA GLU A 222 19.76 15.04 -3.65
C GLU A 222 19.09 14.20 -2.55
N ASN A 223 18.38 14.85 -1.61
CA ASN A 223 17.66 14.17 -0.52
C ASN A 223 16.70 13.07 -1.01
N ALA A 224 16.12 13.18 -2.21
CA ALA A 224 15.22 12.14 -2.73
C ALA A 224 15.99 10.87 -3.13
N PHE A 225 17.19 11.00 -3.68
CA PHE A 225 18.07 9.86 -3.96
C PHE A 225 18.58 9.25 -2.65
N THR A 226 19.10 10.09 -1.75
CA THR A 226 19.55 9.66 -0.41
C THR A 226 18.46 8.92 0.35
N ALA A 227 17.21 9.41 0.32
CA ALA A 227 16.09 8.76 0.98
C ALA A 227 15.78 7.38 0.41
N VAL A 228 15.72 7.22 -0.92
CA VAL A 228 15.45 5.90 -1.53
C VAL A 228 16.58 4.91 -1.25
N GLY A 229 17.85 5.33 -1.34
CA GLY A 229 19.01 4.51 -0.98
C GLY A 229 19.00 4.10 0.50
N GLN A 230 18.63 5.01 1.42
CA GLN A 230 18.50 4.67 2.84
C GLN A 230 17.29 3.79 3.16
N LEU A 231 16.24 3.79 2.33
CA LEU A 231 15.04 2.97 2.48
C LEU A 231 15.14 1.58 1.81
N MET A 232 16.30 1.19 1.26
CA MET A 232 16.45 -0.05 0.49
C MET A 232 15.90 -1.31 1.19
N ASP A 233 16.31 -1.56 2.44
CA ASP A 233 15.84 -2.74 3.19
C ASP A 233 14.31 -2.70 3.45
N PRO A 234 13.73 -1.63 4.02
CA PRO A 234 12.28 -1.49 4.14
C PRO A 234 11.51 -1.74 2.84
N LEU A 235 11.98 -1.22 1.70
CA LEU A 235 11.32 -1.37 0.40
C LEU A 235 11.42 -2.80 -0.16
N ALA A 236 12.54 -3.49 0.07
CA ALA A 236 12.70 -4.90 -0.29
C ALA A 236 11.77 -5.80 0.54
N LEU A 237 11.53 -5.44 1.81
CA LEU A 237 10.58 -6.13 2.69
C LEU A 237 9.12 -5.90 2.30
N LEU A 238 8.74 -4.68 1.93
CA LEU A 238 7.41 -4.44 1.35
C LEU A 238 7.25 -5.25 0.05
N SER A 239 8.29 -5.31 -0.80
CA SER A 239 8.26 -6.13 -2.01
C SER A 239 8.06 -7.63 -1.72
N ALA A 240 8.63 -8.12 -0.61
CA ALA A 240 8.37 -9.48 -0.11
C ALA A 240 6.91 -9.68 0.35
N ILE A 241 6.32 -8.68 1.02
CA ILE A 241 4.88 -8.68 1.36
C ILE A 241 4.02 -8.69 0.09
N SER A 242 4.38 -7.92 -0.93
CA SER A 242 3.70 -7.92 -2.23
C SER A 242 3.77 -9.29 -2.92
N ALA A 243 4.91 -9.98 -2.83
CA ALA A 243 5.10 -11.28 -3.44
C ALA A 243 4.16 -12.33 -2.84
N VAL A 244 4.04 -12.40 -1.50
CA VAL A 244 3.17 -13.37 -0.82
C VAL A 244 1.68 -13.06 -0.89
N THR A 245 1.30 -11.78 -1.00
CA THR A 245 -0.10 -11.35 -1.07
C THR A 245 -0.64 -11.25 -2.50
N GLN A 246 0.18 -10.81 -3.44
CA GLN A 246 -0.18 -10.50 -4.82
C GLN A 246 0.90 -10.97 -5.83
N PRO A 247 1.21 -12.28 -5.89
CA PRO A 247 2.31 -12.83 -6.70
C PRO A 247 2.23 -12.42 -8.18
N THR A 248 1.04 -12.36 -8.76
CA THR A 248 0.81 -11.91 -10.14
C THR A 248 1.24 -10.46 -10.36
N GLN A 249 0.86 -9.55 -9.46
CA GLN A 249 1.16 -8.12 -9.56
C GLN A 249 2.65 -7.85 -9.29
N PHE A 250 3.22 -8.53 -8.29
CA PHE A 250 4.66 -8.53 -8.02
C PHE A 250 5.47 -8.91 -9.27
N HIS A 251 5.14 -10.02 -9.93
CA HIS A 251 5.82 -10.44 -11.16
C HIS A 251 5.58 -9.52 -12.35
N ALA A 252 4.37 -8.96 -12.49
CA ALA A 252 4.05 -8.02 -13.55
C ALA A 252 4.86 -6.72 -13.40
N GLY A 253 4.92 -6.13 -12.20
CA GLY A 253 5.66 -4.89 -11.96
C GLY A 253 7.16 -5.03 -12.22
N VAL A 254 7.76 -6.12 -11.77
CA VAL A 254 9.18 -6.41 -12.08
C VAL A 254 9.41 -6.57 -13.59
N SER A 255 8.48 -7.21 -14.31
CA SER A 255 8.58 -7.36 -15.77
C SER A 255 8.47 -6.01 -16.49
N VAL A 256 7.62 -5.10 -16.02
CA VAL A 256 7.49 -3.74 -16.58
C VAL A 256 8.78 -2.94 -16.39
N LEU A 257 9.36 -2.95 -15.17
CA LEU A 257 10.64 -2.28 -14.89
C LEU A 257 11.78 -2.87 -15.75
N GLU A 258 11.81 -4.19 -15.93
CA GLU A 258 12.80 -4.88 -16.75
C GLU A 258 12.68 -4.49 -18.24
N SER A 259 11.46 -4.38 -18.77
CA SER A 259 11.24 -3.96 -20.16
C SER A 259 11.63 -2.50 -20.42
N PHE A 260 11.39 -1.57 -19.49
CA PHE A 260 11.95 -0.21 -19.59
C PHE A 260 13.48 -0.22 -19.53
N HIS A 261 14.09 -0.98 -18.62
CA HIS A 261 15.56 -1.00 -18.46
C HIS A 261 16.29 -1.61 -19.66
N LYS A 262 15.66 -2.54 -20.39
CA LYS A 262 16.19 -3.11 -21.63
C LYS A 262 15.94 -2.26 -22.88
N GLY A 263 15.19 -1.16 -22.77
CA GLY A 263 14.74 -0.39 -23.93
C GLY A 263 13.68 -1.09 -24.78
N GLU A 264 12.96 -2.08 -24.23
CA GLU A 264 11.78 -2.69 -24.87
C GLU A 264 10.56 -1.74 -24.80
N LEU A 265 10.58 -0.78 -23.88
CA LEU A 265 9.59 0.29 -23.71
C LEU A 265 10.30 1.65 -23.67
N GLU A 266 9.74 2.66 -24.33
CA GLU A 266 10.30 4.01 -24.41
C GLU A 266 10.20 4.77 -23.08
N ILE A 267 11.28 5.46 -22.70
CA ILE A 267 11.35 6.24 -21.46
C ILE A 267 12.12 7.56 -21.67
N ASP A 268 11.60 8.64 -21.09
CA ASP A 268 12.23 9.95 -20.99
C ASP A 268 13.36 9.90 -19.95
N ASP A 269 14.58 10.22 -20.38
CA ASP A 269 15.82 10.16 -19.60
C ASP A 269 16.14 8.74 -19.06
N ALA A 270 16.54 7.85 -19.97
CA ALA A 270 16.89 6.45 -19.67
C ALA A 270 18.10 6.29 -18.73
N ASP A 271 19.04 7.24 -18.76
CA ASP A 271 20.19 7.29 -17.86
C ASP A 271 19.71 7.59 -16.43
N LEU A 272 18.89 8.63 -16.24
CA LEU A 272 18.27 8.93 -14.94
C LEU A 272 17.37 7.79 -14.45
N PHE A 273 16.61 7.13 -15.35
CA PHE A 273 15.82 5.96 -14.97
C PHE A 273 16.70 4.84 -14.40
N THR A 274 17.84 4.56 -15.05
CA THR A 274 18.79 3.54 -14.59
C THR A 274 19.41 3.93 -13.24
N GLU A 275 19.84 5.17 -13.07
CA GLU A 275 20.36 5.72 -11.81
C GLU A 275 19.34 5.64 -10.65
N VAL A 276 18.05 5.88 -10.94
CA VAL A 276 16.98 5.68 -9.94
C VAL A 276 16.82 4.19 -9.64
N LEU A 277 16.83 3.29 -10.63
CA LEU A 277 16.74 1.84 -10.40
C LEU A 277 17.93 1.28 -9.60
N GLU A 278 19.14 1.82 -9.77
CA GLU A 278 20.31 1.46 -8.95
C GLU A 278 20.10 1.68 -7.45
N ASN A 279 19.14 2.53 -7.06
CA ASN A 279 18.75 2.77 -5.67
C ASN A 279 17.36 2.19 -5.33
N TRP A 280 16.54 1.85 -6.33
CA TRP A 280 15.14 1.45 -6.15
C TRP A 280 15.00 -0.02 -5.75
N ALA A 281 15.06 -0.30 -4.46
CA ALA A 281 14.83 -1.63 -3.90
C ALA A 281 13.34 -2.00 -3.77
N ALA A 282 12.50 -1.62 -4.73
CA ALA A 282 11.07 -1.94 -4.70
C ALA A 282 10.59 -2.57 -6.02
N THR A 283 9.68 -3.54 -5.92
CA THR A 283 8.99 -4.13 -7.09
C THR A 283 7.71 -3.39 -7.47
N TYR A 284 7.36 -2.35 -6.71
CA TYR A 284 6.22 -1.47 -6.96
C TYR A 284 6.61 -0.30 -7.88
N HIS A 285 5.63 0.20 -8.63
CA HIS A 285 5.81 1.32 -9.56
C HIS A 285 5.90 2.68 -8.86
N ALA A 286 5.36 2.82 -7.63
CA ALA A 286 5.36 4.07 -6.89
C ALA A 286 5.41 3.84 -5.38
N ILE A 287 5.90 4.84 -4.65
CA ILE A 287 5.88 4.95 -3.19
C ILE A 287 5.26 6.30 -2.85
N ALA A 288 4.12 6.29 -2.17
CA ALA A 288 3.52 7.49 -1.58
C ALA A 288 3.89 7.54 -0.09
N ILE A 289 4.59 8.60 0.33
CA ILE A 289 4.95 8.84 1.72
C ILE A 289 4.12 10.01 2.22
N TYR A 290 3.27 9.73 3.19
CA TYR A 290 2.42 10.70 3.87
C TYR A 290 2.96 10.89 5.29
N ASN A 291 3.44 12.08 5.63
CA ASN A 291 4.00 12.34 6.96
C ASN A 291 3.13 13.33 7.73
N ASN A 292 2.75 12.96 8.96
CA ASN A 292 1.79 13.69 9.80
C ASN A 292 0.44 13.96 9.10
N HIS A 293 -0.01 13.04 8.23
CA HIS A 293 -1.19 13.23 7.39
C HIS A 293 -2.46 12.74 8.09
N ASN A 294 -3.49 13.58 8.07
CA ASN A 294 -4.85 13.29 8.52
C ASN A 294 -5.85 13.78 7.47
N PRO A 295 -6.09 12.99 6.40
CA PRO A 295 -7.04 13.37 5.37
C PRO A 295 -8.48 13.21 5.89
N PRO A 296 -9.45 13.91 5.25
CA PRO A 296 -10.84 13.50 5.33
C PRO A 296 -11.01 12.07 4.79
N LEU A 297 -12.17 11.48 5.06
CA LEU A 297 -12.62 10.26 4.39
C LEU A 297 -12.63 10.48 2.87
N HIS A 298 -11.98 9.59 2.12
CA HIS A 298 -11.75 9.71 0.67
C HIS A 298 -11.70 8.33 0.03
N THR A 299 -11.89 8.29 -1.29
CA THR A 299 -11.66 7.12 -2.15
C THR A 299 -10.45 7.34 -3.07
N GLU A 300 -9.81 6.26 -3.50
CA GLU A 300 -8.74 6.29 -4.50
C GLU A 300 -9.31 5.98 -5.88
N GLU A 301 -9.25 6.96 -6.77
CA GLU A 301 -10.07 7.02 -7.99
C GLU A 301 -9.35 6.56 -9.25
N LEU A 302 -8.02 6.65 -9.24
CA LEU A 302 -7.20 6.54 -10.45
C LEU A 302 -6.61 5.14 -10.65
N ILE A 303 -6.94 4.18 -9.78
CA ILE A 303 -6.29 2.87 -9.76
C ILE A 303 -7.30 1.77 -10.13
N PRO A 304 -7.00 0.89 -11.13
CA PRO A 304 -8.01 -0.03 -11.65
C PRO A 304 -8.49 -1.05 -10.62
N HIS A 305 -9.74 -1.48 -10.79
CA HIS A 305 -10.57 -2.23 -9.81
C HIS A 305 -10.00 -3.54 -9.25
N LEU A 306 -8.91 -4.07 -9.81
CA LEU A 306 -8.27 -5.32 -9.42
C LEU A 306 -6.87 -5.13 -8.81
N PHE A 307 -6.36 -3.91 -8.74
CA PHE A 307 -5.08 -3.60 -8.13
C PHE A 307 -5.21 -3.55 -6.61
N TYR A 308 -4.10 -3.83 -5.93
CA TYR A 308 -3.96 -3.72 -4.49
C TYR A 308 -2.88 -2.70 -4.15
N GLU A 309 -3.08 -1.99 -3.05
CA GLU A 309 -2.05 -1.16 -2.43
C GLU A 309 -1.52 -1.81 -1.15
N THR A 310 -0.27 -1.51 -0.82
CA THR A 310 0.38 -1.93 0.42
C THR A 310 0.60 -0.68 1.29
N PHE A 311 -0.08 -0.62 2.42
CA PHE A 311 0.06 0.42 3.43
C PHE A 311 0.99 -0.07 4.52
N LEU A 312 2.00 0.73 4.85
CA LEU A 312 2.76 0.59 6.08
C LEU A 312 2.49 1.81 6.95
N SER A 313 1.89 1.59 8.11
CA SER A 313 1.82 2.57 9.17
C SER A 313 2.99 2.37 10.11
N CYS A 314 3.65 3.46 10.50
CA CYS A 314 4.68 3.40 11.53
C CYS A 314 4.92 4.78 12.16
N GLY A 315 5.51 4.78 13.35
CA GLY A 315 5.75 5.98 14.14
C GLY A 315 4.85 6.09 15.38
N SER A 316 5.29 6.90 16.34
CA SER A 316 4.61 7.10 17.62
C SER A 316 3.54 8.20 17.51
N SER A 317 2.26 7.82 17.53
CA SER A 317 1.18 8.74 17.87
C SER A 317 0.92 8.70 19.39
N PRO A 318 0.56 9.82 20.04
CA PRO A 318 0.01 9.80 21.40
C PRO A 318 -1.29 8.99 21.54
N SER A 319 -1.90 8.63 20.42
CA SER A 319 -3.19 7.93 20.32
C SER A 319 -3.09 6.58 19.59
N THR A 320 -4.12 5.75 19.72
CA THR A 320 -4.35 4.61 18.79
C THR A 320 -4.38 5.12 17.35
N THR A 321 -3.37 4.82 16.55
CA THR A 321 -3.49 4.94 15.08
C THR A 321 -4.61 3.99 14.62
N ARG A 322 -5.47 4.42 13.68
CA ARG A 322 -6.60 3.59 13.22
C ARG A 322 -6.63 3.52 11.71
N PHE A 323 -6.79 2.31 11.21
CA PHE A 323 -7.14 2.06 9.83
C PHE A 323 -8.61 1.70 9.78
N ILE A 324 -9.42 2.71 9.51
CA ILE A 324 -10.80 2.47 9.08
C ILE A 324 -10.73 2.10 7.60
N CYS A 325 -11.30 0.95 7.30
CA CYS A 325 -11.51 0.42 5.98
C CYS A 325 -13.02 0.27 5.80
N ALA A 326 -13.49 0.54 4.60
CA ALA A 326 -14.84 0.28 4.09
C ALA A 326 -15.49 -1.00 4.64
N THR A 327 -14.68 -2.06 4.76
CA THR A 327 -15.13 -3.43 4.97
C THR A 327 -14.69 -4.03 6.30
N HIS A 328 -13.80 -3.37 7.05
CA HIS A 328 -13.34 -3.79 8.38
C HIS A 328 -12.77 -2.59 9.16
N ARG A 329 -12.90 -2.59 10.49
CA ARG A 329 -12.28 -1.55 11.34
C ARG A 329 -11.12 -2.13 12.12
N TRP A 330 -9.90 -1.74 11.75
CA TRP A 330 -8.70 -2.14 12.48
C TRP A 330 -8.34 -1.11 13.54
N LEU A 331 -8.24 -1.57 14.78
CA LEU A 331 -7.51 -0.85 15.82
C LEU A 331 -6.04 -1.28 15.73
N SER A 332 -5.13 -0.33 15.52
CA SER A 332 -3.76 -0.51 15.99
C SER A 332 -3.63 0.21 17.33
N GLU A 333 -3.10 -0.46 18.34
CA GLU A 333 -2.84 0.19 19.62
C GLU A 333 -1.62 1.10 19.50
N PRO A 334 -1.47 2.13 20.35
CA PRO A 334 -0.27 2.97 20.42
C PRO A 334 1.01 2.19 20.80
N THR A 335 0.89 0.88 21.08
CA THR A 335 1.97 -0.07 21.40
C THR A 335 2.37 -0.96 20.22
N SER A 336 1.64 -0.94 19.10
CA SER A 336 2.05 -1.59 17.85
C SER A 336 2.80 -0.59 16.97
N ASP A 337 4.13 -0.57 17.10
CA ASP A 337 5.03 0.39 16.42
C ASP A 337 4.94 0.36 14.87
N SER A 338 4.40 -0.72 14.30
CA SER A 338 3.96 -0.74 12.91
C SER A 338 2.79 -1.70 12.62
N VAL A 339 2.05 -1.38 11.57
CA VAL A 339 1.02 -2.24 10.96
C VAL A 339 1.18 -2.21 9.45
N VAL A 340 1.12 -3.37 8.81
CA VAL A 340 1.01 -3.47 7.34
C VAL A 340 -0.37 -3.98 6.94
N MET A 341 -0.95 -3.35 5.92
CA MET A 341 -2.21 -3.74 5.32
C MET A 341 -2.05 -3.83 3.80
N VAL A 342 -2.65 -4.84 3.17
CA VAL A 342 -2.62 -4.99 1.70
C VAL A 342 -4.03 -5.20 1.18
N GLY A 343 -4.63 -4.19 0.55
CA GLY A 343 -6.05 -4.18 0.22
C GLY A 343 -6.39 -3.59 -1.14
N SER A 344 -7.54 -3.97 -1.68
CA SER A 344 -8.06 -3.40 -2.94
C SER A 344 -8.67 -2.01 -2.76
N HIS A 345 -8.64 -1.18 -3.80
CA HIS A 345 -8.90 0.27 -3.73
C HIS A 345 -10.30 0.66 -3.22
N TYR A 346 -11.33 -0.13 -3.54
CA TYR A 346 -12.70 0.06 -3.05
C TYR A 346 -12.85 -0.01 -1.52
N HIS A 347 -11.80 -0.41 -0.82
CA HIS A 347 -11.86 -0.74 0.59
C HIS A 347 -11.32 0.38 1.48
N GLN A 348 -10.82 1.47 0.89
CA GLN A 348 -10.06 2.48 1.62
C GLN A 348 -10.93 3.68 1.98
N LEU A 349 -10.98 3.97 3.28
CA LEU A 349 -11.62 5.15 3.87
C LEU A 349 -10.74 5.60 5.04
N ILE A 350 -9.49 5.95 4.72
CA ILE A 350 -8.45 6.19 5.73
C ILE A 350 -8.77 7.51 6.45
N LYS A 351 -9.07 7.41 7.75
CA LYS A 351 -9.13 8.55 8.66
C LYS A 351 -8.46 8.19 9.99
N TYR A 352 -7.57 9.07 10.42
CA TYR A 352 -6.83 8.95 11.68
C TYR A 352 -7.64 9.58 12.81
N TYR A 353 -7.49 9.06 14.03
CA TYR A 353 -8.26 9.50 15.20
C TYR A 353 -7.36 9.63 16.43
N GLU A 354 -7.47 10.76 17.13
CA GLU A 354 -6.62 11.07 18.30
C GLU A 354 -7.20 10.54 19.63
N SER A 355 -8.48 10.20 19.69
CA SER A 355 -9.08 9.62 20.89
C SER A 355 -10.14 8.55 20.59
N LYS A 356 -10.69 7.93 21.62
CA LYS A 356 -11.93 7.13 21.50
C LYS A 356 -13.16 8.01 21.31
N ASP A 357 -13.12 9.26 21.77
CA ASP A 357 -14.27 10.15 21.83
C ASP A 357 -14.45 10.96 20.53
N ASP A 358 -13.39 11.09 19.72
CA ASP A 358 -13.41 11.68 18.37
C ASP A 358 -13.90 10.71 17.27
N ASP A 359 -14.21 9.45 17.61
CA ASP A 359 -14.83 8.53 16.66
C ASP A 359 -16.31 8.94 16.45
N PRO A 360 -16.70 9.46 15.27
CA PRO A 360 -18.07 9.92 15.03
C PRO A 360 -19.10 8.79 15.16
N PHE A 361 -18.65 7.54 15.05
CA PHE A 361 -19.48 6.35 15.17
C PHE A 361 -19.62 5.87 16.62
N ASN A 362 -18.98 6.52 17.60
CA ASN A 362 -19.07 6.15 19.02
C ASN A 362 -20.32 6.72 19.72
N GLY A 363 -21.18 7.44 18.99
CA GLY A 363 -22.42 8.00 19.54
C GLY A 363 -23.52 8.36 18.53
N GLN A 364 -23.23 8.53 17.24
CA GLN A 364 -24.25 8.91 16.25
C GLN A 364 -24.15 8.13 14.94
N THR A 365 -25.15 7.28 14.69
CA THR A 365 -25.50 6.86 13.32
C THR A 365 -26.30 7.99 12.66
N GLY A 366 -25.61 9.05 12.25
CA GLY A 366 -26.15 10.16 11.45
C GLY A 366 -25.43 10.25 10.10
N PRO A 367 -26.11 10.65 9.01
CA PRO A 367 -25.50 10.71 7.68
C PRO A 367 -24.48 11.84 7.58
N PHE A 368 -23.37 11.58 6.89
CA PHE A 368 -22.37 12.59 6.55
C PHE A 368 -22.77 13.26 5.24
N THR A 369 -23.27 14.49 5.32
CA THR A 369 -23.57 15.27 4.11
C THR A 369 -22.27 15.61 3.36
N SER A 370 -22.00 14.88 2.28
CA SER A 370 -22.25 15.25 0.87
C SER A 370 -21.42 16.31 0.10
N PRO A 371 -21.36 17.62 0.42
CA PRO A 371 -21.03 18.65 -0.59
C PRO A 371 -19.69 18.50 -1.33
N ASP A 372 -18.64 18.04 -0.65
CA ASP A 372 -17.32 17.87 -1.27
C ASP A 372 -17.32 16.81 -2.39
N LEU A 373 -18.21 15.80 -2.30
CA LEU A 373 -18.37 14.78 -3.34
C LEU A 373 -19.18 15.29 -4.54
N LEU A 374 -20.24 16.08 -4.30
CA LEU A 374 -21.04 16.68 -5.37
C LEU A 374 -20.19 17.62 -6.23
N ARG A 375 -19.38 18.47 -5.58
CA ARG A 375 -18.48 19.41 -6.24
C ARG A 375 -17.42 18.70 -7.10
N TYR A 376 -16.97 17.53 -6.66
CA TYR A 376 -16.02 16.72 -7.40
C TYR A 376 -16.61 16.11 -8.68
N LEU A 377 -17.87 15.66 -8.64
CA LEU A 377 -18.58 15.10 -9.79
C LEU A 377 -18.91 16.18 -10.85
N GLU A 378 -19.25 17.40 -10.40
CA GLU A 378 -19.49 18.56 -11.27
C GLU A 378 -18.24 18.98 -12.07
N ASP A 379 -17.04 18.88 -11.48
CA ASP A 379 -15.78 19.31 -12.11
C ASP A 379 -15.14 18.24 -13.04
N ASN A 380 -15.52 16.96 -12.94
CA ASN A 380 -14.76 15.85 -13.58
C ASN A 380 -15.57 14.90 -14.48
N ILE A 381 -16.91 15.01 -14.54
CA ILE A 381 -17.75 14.18 -15.42
C ILE A 381 -18.29 15.02 -16.59
N THR A 382 -17.40 15.45 -17.48
CA THR A 382 -17.80 15.96 -18.81
C THR A 382 -16.70 15.77 -19.88
N VAL A 383 -16.45 14.51 -20.28
CA VAL A 383 -16.13 14.08 -21.67
C VAL A 383 -16.71 12.68 -21.88
#